data_AF-A0A438NGV0-F1
#
_entry.id   AF-A0A438NGV0-F1
#
_cell.length_a   1.000
_cell.length_b   1.000
_cell.length_c   1.000
_cell.angle_alpha   90.00
_cell.angle_beta   90.00
_cell.angle_gamma   90.00
#
_symmetry.space_group_name_H-M   'P 1'
#
loop_
_entity.id
_entity.type
_entity.pdbx_description
1 polymer ?
#
loop_
_entity_poly.entity_id
_entity_poly.type
_entity_poly.pdbx_seq_one_letter_code
_entity_poly.pdbx_strand_id
1 'polypeptide(L)'
;MHEDLRRRALESGKTVSNKAKSKGSSRNSSKANSAPNSRAASRVQSRDVSDDEDTGNGNLSDETTQSINSIDQLLESDDFNEQTTENLRHDLSSAISELLDRKGSSSESRQTNLTTYCRCLTYHYLAEGLYGQVEGLLTAFSRSIKAETNETESGLALRAVALTAITYSASSLYEMVAPLLKRTISDSQSLPTKATAIYTLGICLTFGGAGEDEIMDMMTFLLEIVQSDGSFISADDNVDVVAAALHTYGFLATQVEDVEHESEDAVAAFLDQLDADDVRVQIAAGENIALLYEKSYTEREEDDSDSSEDDFEDGDGDNDQSSDERDDSGLVKRYNAYHNTHEVLEKTQALASLSTKNLNRRDKKVLHQSFATIALTIENPKRGLQSNNASKMVVRIHHEGEMRVDKWWKFMRLHAIRRLLGGGFVNHYFEGNKQVLDALPLIMRATGAEGVRSPRKAAGANKSSKGKYRNDRRFVS
;
A
#
# COMPACT_ATOMS: atom_id res chain seq x y z
N MET A 1 23.29 -11.42 31.94
CA MET A 1 22.53 -10.51 32.81
C MET A 1 21.18 -10.23 32.16
N HIS A 2 20.28 -11.21 32.15
CA HIS A 2 19.06 -11.24 31.31
C HIS A 2 17.77 -11.42 32.14
N GLU A 3 17.69 -10.86 33.34
CA GLU A 3 16.54 -11.08 34.24
C GLU A 3 15.83 -9.80 34.73
N ASP A 4 16.27 -8.61 34.33
CA ASP A 4 15.79 -7.35 34.95
C ASP A 4 14.86 -6.48 34.09
N LEU A 5 14.46 -6.92 32.89
CA LEU A 5 13.48 -6.17 32.07
C LEU A 5 12.02 -6.55 32.39
N ARG A 6 11.76 -7.80 32.81
CA ARG A 6 10.40 -8.27 33.16
C ARG A 6 9.89 -7.72 34.50
N ARG A 7 10.78 -7.27 35.40
CA ARG A 7 10.41 -6.78 36.74
C ARG A 7 9.97 -5.32 36.79
N ARG A 8 10.16 -4.55 35.71
CA ARG A 8 9.69 -3.16 35.62
C ARG A 8 8.24 -3.02 35.12
N ALA A 9 7.59 -4.13 34.76
CA ALA A 9 6.24 -4.16 34.20
C ALA A 9 5.11 -4.27 35.25
N LEU A 10 5.41 -4.29 36.56
CA LEU A 10 4.39 -4.49 37.61
C LEU A 10 4.24 -3.33 38.61
N GLU A 11 4.90 -2.19 38.39
CA GLU A 11 4.71 -0.99 39.21
C GLU A 11 4.59 0.27 38.34
N SER A 12 3.45 0.45 37.68
CA SER A 12 3.02 1.80 37.28
C SER A 12 1.50 1.91 37.34
N GLY A 13 1.05 2.96 38.00
CA GLY A 13 -0.29 3.10 38.58
C GLY A 13 -1.42 3.17 37.56
N LYS A 14 -2.57 2.67 38.01
CA LYS A 14 -3.91 2.90 37.47
C LYS A 14 -4.08 4.35 36.99
N THR A 15 -4.22 4.55 35.67
CA THR A 15 -4.77 5.78 35.09
C THR A 15 -6.19 5.54 34.62
N VAL A 16 -7.10 6.34 35.17
CA VAL A 16 -8.54 6.29 34.96
C VAL A 16 -8.87 6.91 33.60
N SER A 17 -9.70 6.21 32.82
CA SER A 17 -10.27 6.66 31.53
C SER A 17 -10.90 8.06 31.60
N ASN A 18 -10.53 8.95 30.68
CA ASN A 18 -11.04 10.33 30.56
C ASN A 18 -12.40 10.43 29.81
N LYS A 19 -13.13 9.32 29.63
CA LYS A 19 -14.44 9.27 28.93
C LYS A 19 -15.60 10.00 29.66
N ALA A 20 -15.32 10.70 30.75
CA ALA A 20 -16.31 11.44 31.55
C ALA A 20 -16.30 12.97 31.39
N LYS A 21 -15.47 13.56 30.50
CA LYS A 21 -15.34 15.03 30.40
C LYS A 21 -16.03 15.72 29.20
N SER A 22 -16.69 15.00 28.29
CA SER A 22 -17.30 15.62 27.10
C SER A 22 -18.82 15.84 27.15
N LYS A 23 -19.49 15.53 28.27
CA LYS A 23 -20.92 15.88 28.46
C LYS A 23 -21.10 17.09 29.36
N GLY A 24 -20.87 18.28 28.81
CA GLY A 24 -21.30 19.51 29.45
C GLY A 24 -20.66 20.78 28.90
N SER A 25 -21.14 21.26 27.75
CA SER A 25 -21.27 22.70 27.47
C SER A 25 -21.66 22.94 26.00
N SER A 26 -22.97 23.11 25.76
CA SER A 26 -23.50 24.14 24.84
C SER A 26 -25.03 24.04 24.78
N ARG A 27 -25.68 24.43 25.87
CA ARG A 27 -26.97 25.09 25.76
C ARG A 27 -26.66 26.56 25.54
N ASN A 28 -26.96 27.10 24.36
CA ASN A 28 -27.42 28.47 24.24
C ASN A 28 -28.21 28.66 22.94
N SER A 29 -29.43 29.15 23.14
CA SER A 29 -30.46 29.47 22.18
C SER A 29 -30.24 30.83 21.52
N SER A 30 -30.57 30.95 20.23
CA SER A 30 -31.14 32.20 19.70
C SER A 30 -32.06 31.91 18.51
N LYS A 31 -33.32 32.30 18.69
CA LYS A 31 -34.36 32.41 17.65
C LYS A 31 -34.27 33.79 16.97
N ALA A 32 -34.77 33.81 15.73
CA ALA A 32 -35.42 34.92 15.00
C ALA A 32 -34.51 35.98 14.32
N ASN A 33 -34.53 36.03 12.98
CA ASN A 33 -35.46 36.93 12.26
C ASN A 33 -35.48 36.68 10.75
N SER A 34 -36.67 36.91 10.19
CA SER A 34 -37.11 36.76 8.81
C SER A 34 -36.78 37.95 7.89
N ALA A 35 -36.54 37.70 6.59
CA ALA A 35 -37.12 38.46 5.46
C ALA A 35 -36.76 37.80 4.10
N PRO A 36 -37.74 37.56 3.20
CA PRO A 36 -37.52 37.06 1.84
C PRO A 36 -37.89 38.08 0.75
N ASN A 37 -37.10 38.13 -0.33
CA ASN A 37 -37.42 38.61 -1.70
C ASN A 37 -36.09 38.65 -2.49
N SER A 38 -35.96 38.34 -3.79
CA SER A 38 -36.94 38.15 -4.86
C SER A 38 -36.25 37.62 -6.13
N ARG A 39 -36.95 36.71 -6.81
CA ARG A 39 -37.22 36.61 -8.27
C ARG A 39 -36.18 36.16 -9.32
N ALA A 40 -36.76 35.33 -10.20
CA ALA A 40 -36.55 35.09 -11.64
C ALA A 40 -35.43 34.10 -12.02
N ALA A 41 -35.74 32.83 -12.28
CA ALA A 41 -36.40 32.27 -13.46
C ALA A 41 -35.54 32.34 -14.74
N SER A 42 -34.82 31.27 -15.02
CA SER A 42 -34.69 30.76 -16.38
C SER A 42 -34.83 29.24 -16.36
N ARG A 43 -35.69 28.78 -17.26
CA ARG A 43 -36.17 27.43 -17.45
C ARG A 43 -35.36 26.86 -18.60
N VAL A 44 -34.63 25.77 -18.39
CA VAL A 44 -34.26 24.88 -19.48
C VAL A 44 -34.50 23.45 -19.02
N GLN A 45 -35.50 22.87 -19.67
CA GLN A 45 -35.89 21.48 -19.60
C GLN A 45 -35.11 20.78 -20.69
N SER A 46 -34.06 20.04 -20.33
CA SER A 46 -33.50 18.99 -21.17
C SER A 46 -33.62 17.70 -20.38
N ARG A 47 -34.60 16.89 -20.79
CA ARG A 47 -34.59 15.44 -20.56
C ARG A 47 -33.31 14.93 -21.20
N ASP A 48 -32.47 14.29 -20.40
CA ASP A 48 -31.57 13.29 -20.95
C ASP A 48 -31.83 11.97 -20.23
N VAL A 49 -32.03 10.95 -21.06
CA VAL A 49 -32.21 9.56 -20.71
C VAL A 49 -30.91 8.92 -21.12
N SER A 50 -30.09 8.52 -20.14
CA SER A 50 -28.86 7.75 -20.35
C SER A 50 -28.32 7.40 -18.97
N ASP A 51 -27.88 6.21 -18.65
CA ASP A 51 -27.94 4.88 -19.24
C ASP A 51 -27.52 3.99 -18.06
N ASP A 52 -28.28 2.95 -17.81
CA ASP A 52 -28.04 2.00 -16.71
C ASP A 52 -26.93 1.04 -17.18
N GLU A 53 -25.68 1.51 -17.18
CA GLU A 53 -24.51 0.65 -17.38
C GLU A 53 -24.01 0.18 -16.02
N ASP A 54 -24.64 -0.90 -15.58
CA ASP A 54 -24.11 -1.92 -14.68
C ASP A 54 -22.73 -2.38 -15.15
N THR A 55 -21.67 -1.68 -14.72
CA THR A 55 -20.29 -2.18 -14.77
C THR A 55 -19.88 -2.61 -13.37
N GLY A 56 -20.20 -3.87 -13.04
CA GLY A 56 -19.82 -4.59 -11.83
C GLY A 56 -18.30 -4.75 -11.66
N ASN A 57 -17.59 -3.66 -11.39
CA ASN A 57 -16.22 -3.67 -10.92
C ASN A 57 -16.16 -3.20 -9.46
N GLY A 58 -15.71 -4.11 -8.60
CA GLY A 58 -15.49 -3.84 -7.19
C GLY A 58 -14.46 -2.72 -6.98
N ASN A 59 -14.92 -1.58 -6.47
CA ASN A 59 -14.15 -0.42 -6.00
C ASN A 59 -13.93 -0.40 -4.46
N LEU A 60 -12.79 -0.93 -4.00
CA LEU A 60 -12.35 -0.76 -2.61
C LEU A 60 -11.60 0.57 -2.42
N SER A 61 -11.82 1.19 -1.25
CA SER A 61 -11.16 2.36 -0.59
C SER A 61 -10.60 3.57 -1.34
N ASP A 62 -11.06 4.81 -1.12
CA ASP A 62 -10.75 6.02 -1.93
C ASP A 62 -9.28 6.51 -1.91
N GLU A 63 -8.42 6.05 -1.00
CA GLU A 63 -6.96 6.23 -1.17
C GLU A 63 -6.40 5.26 -2.23
N THR A 64 -7.04 4.11 -2.44
CA THR A 64 -6.69 3.11 -3.47
C THR A 64 -7.60 3.18 -4.71
N THR A 65 -8.82 3.72 -4.61
CA THR A 65 -9.76 3.85 -5.73
C THR A 65 -9.36 4.98 -6.69
N GLN A 66 -8.76 6.07 -6.18
CA GLN A 66 -8.12 7.09 -7.00
C GLN A 66 -6.84 6.60 -7.70
N SER A 67 -6.42 5.34 -7.48
CA SER A 67 -5.24 4.76 -8.12
C SER A 67 -5.61 3.69 -9.17
N ILE A 68 -6.74 2.99 -9.03
CA ILE A 68 -7.04 1.81 -9.85
C ILE A 68 -8.02 2.12 -11.00
N ASN A 69 -9.05 2.94 -10.77
CA ASN A 69 -9.86 3.48 -11.89
C ASN A 69 -9.16 4.63 -12.61
N SER A 70 -8.18 5.23 -11.95
CA SER A 70 -7.23 6.13 -12.58
C SER A 70 -6.07 5.37 -13.22
N ILE A 71 -6.02 4.03 -13.27
CA ILE A 71 -4.88 3.36 -13.91
C ILE A 71 -4.91 3.65 -15.41
N ASP A 72 -6.08 3.58 -16.03
CA ASP A 72 -6.28 4.03 -17.41
C ASP A 72 -5.97 5.52 -17.49
N GLN A 73 -6.49 6.36 -16.58
CA GLN A 73 -6.24 7.81 -16.62
C GLN A 73 -4.78 8.24 -16.31
N LEU A 74 -4.05 7.51 -15.47
CA LEU A 74 -2.64 7.76 -15.10
C LEU A 74 -1.72 7.28 -16.21
N LEU A 75 -2.01 6.09 -16.78
CA LEU A 75 -1.29 5.59 -17.95
C LEU A 75 -1.68 6.37 -19.24
N GLU A 76 -2.86 7.00 -19.30
CA GLU A 76 -3.30 7.90 -20.37
C GLU A 76 -2.77 9.34 -20.20
N SER A 77 -2.45 9.78 -18.98
CA SER A 77 -1.90 11.13 -18.69
C SER A 77 -0.39 11.30 -18.97
N ASP A 78 0.19 10.36 -19.72
CA ASP A 78 1.62 10.10 -19.81
C ASP A 78 2.40 11.07 -20.74
N ASP A 79 2.34 12.37 -20.48
CA ASP A 79 3.30 13.35 -21.05
C ASP A 79 4.78 12.99 -20.69
N PHE A 80 5.00 12.15 -19.67
CA PHE A 80 6.34 11.78 -19.18
C PHE A 80 6.88 10.44 -19.70
N ASN A 81 6.02 9.54 -20.18
CA ASN A 81 6.44 8.33 -20.90
C ASN A 81 6.94 8.69 -22.32
N GLU A 82 6.72 9.93 -22.76
CA GLU A 82 7.29 10.49 -23.99
C GLU A 82 8.75 10.93 -23.84
N GLN A 83 9.24 11.20 -22.63
CA GLN A 83 10.63 11.61 -22.43
C GLN A 83 11.54 10.38 -22.56
N THR A 84 12.50 10.45 -23.48
CA THR A 84 13.39 9.31 -23.73
C THR A 84 14.16 8.92 -22.47
N THR A 85 14.29 7.61 -22.19
CA THR A 85 15.03 7.07 -21.04
C THR A 85 16.47 7.64 -20.94
N GLU A 86 17.09 8.00 -22.06
CA GLU A 86 18.41 8.65 -22.09
C GLU A 86 18.41 10.04 -21.45
N ASN A 87 17.36 10.84 -21.66
CA ASN A 87 17.24 12.15 -21.01
C ASN A 87 17.05 11.97 -19.50
N LEU A 88 16.24 11.00 -19.07
CA LEU A 88 16.05 10.70 -17.65
C LEU A 88 17.33 10.21 -16.97
N ARG A 89 18.16 9.42 -17.69
CA ARG A 89 19.50 9.03 -17.22
C ARG A 89 20.41 10.25 -17.04
N HIS A 90 20.39 11.19 -17.98
CA HIS A 90 21.17 12.42 -17.89
C HIS A 90 20.71 13.29 -16.71
N ASP A 91 19.40 13.50 -16.58
CA ASP A 91 18.78 14.26 -15.48
C ASP A 91 19.12 13.63 -14.13
N LEU A 92 19.05 12.30 -14.01
CA LEU A 92 19.42 11.57 -12.81
C LEU A 92 20.90 11.75 -12.45
N SER A 93 21.80 11.60 -13.42
CA SER A 93 23.24 11.77 -13.23
C SER A 93 23.62 13.18 -12.78
N SER A 94 22.98 14.19 -13.38
CA SER A 94 23.11 15.60 -12.99
C SER A 94 22.63 15.82 -11.54
N ALA A 95 21.42 15.34 -11.21
CA ALA A 95 20.88 15.44 -9.87
C ALA A 95 21.77 14.75 -8.82
N ILE A 96 22.28 13.55 -9.11
CA ILE A 96 23.19 12.84 -8.20
C ILE A 96 24.47 13.65 -7.97
N SER A 97 25.07 14.19 -9.02
CA SER A 97 26.30 14.99 -8.92
C SER A 97 26.10 16.19 -7.99
N GLU A 98 25.00 16.92 -8.16
CA GLU A 98 24.65 18.08 -7.33
C GLU A 98 24.26 17.70 -5.88
N LEU A 99 23.65 16.53 -5.67
CA LEU A 99 23.30 16.04 -4.34
C LEU A 99 24.55 15.62 -3.55
N LEU A 100 25.55 15.07 -4.23
CA LEU A 100 26.84 14.70 -3.65
C LEU A 100 27.73 15.93 -3.44
N ASP A 101 27.77 16.89 -4.37
CA ASP A 101 28.48 18.16 -4.21
C ASP A 101 27.64 19.21 -3.47
N ARG A 102 27.54 19.03 -2.16
CA ARG A 102 26.72 19.92 -1.32
C ARG A 102 27.28 21.35 -1.19
N LYS A 103 28.50 21.63 -1.67
CA LYS A 103 29.21 22.88 -1.38
C LYS A 103 28.54 24.07 -2.08
N GLY A 104 27.93 24.95 -1.29
CA GLY A 104 27.22 26.13 -1.80
C GLY A 104 25.77 25.87 -2.22
N SER A 105 25.23 24.66 -1.98
CA SER A 105 23.83 24.34 -2.27
C SER A 105 22.86 25.09 -1.35
N SER A 106 21.80 25.66 -1.92
CA SER A 106 20.67 26.23 -1.17
C SER A 106 19.66 25.14 -0.81
N SER A 107 18.70 25.41 0.10
CA SER A 107 17.62 24.45 0.36
C SER A 107 16.74 24.22 -0.87
N GLU A 108 16.48 25.28 -1.63
CA GLU A 108 15.73 25.22 -2.88
C GLU A 108 16.43 24.37 -3.95
N SER A 109 17.75 24.55 -4.14
CA SER A 109 18.48 23.74 -5.12
C SER A 109 18.50 22.26 -4.73
N ARG A 110 18.63 21.95 -3.43
CA ARG A 110 18.54 20.57 -2.93
C ARG A 110 17.15 19.97 -3.16
N GLN A 111 16.08 20.72 -2.92
CA GLN A 111 14.71 20.26 -3.18
C GLN A 111 14.48 19.96 -4.66
N THR A 112 14.96 20.83 -5.55
CA THR A 112 14.88 20.60 -7.00
C THR A 112 15.62 19.33 -7.40
N ASN A 113 16.84 19.12 -6.91
CA ASN A 113 17.62 17.93 -7.24
C ASN A 113 17.03 16.65 -6.62
N LEU A 114 16.51 16.70 -5.39
CA LEU A 114 15.79 15.58 -4.79
C LEU A 114 14.51 15.25 -5.56
N THR A 115 13.78 16.27 -6.04
CA THR A 115 12.58 16.09 -6.86
C THR A 115 12.92 15.38 -8.16
N THR A 116 13.96 15.84 -8.88
CA THR A 116 14.44 15.19 -10.10
C THR A 116 14.88 13.75 -9.83
N TYR A 117 15.67 13.52 -8.79
CA TYR A 117 16.09 12.18 -8.36
C TYR A 117 14.89 11.26 -8.11
N CYS A 118 13.94 11.72 -7.28
CA CYS A 118 12.74 10.95 -6.96
C CYS A 118 11.90 10.68 -8.19
N ARG A 119 11.71 11.68 -9.07
CA ARG A 119 10.94 11.55 -10.30
C ARG A 119 11.55 10.48 -11.21
N CYS A 120 12.85 10.57 -11.52
CA CYS A 120 13.53 9.62 -12.39
C CYS A 120 13.39 8.18 -11.89
N LEU A 121 13.61 7.93 -10.59
CA LEU A 121 13.52 6.59 -10.00
C LEU A 121 12.09 6.13 -9.68
N THR A 122 11.10 7.00 -9.74
CA THR A 122 9.68 6.61 -9.60
C THR A 122 9.19 5.99 -10.92
N TYR A 123 9.57 6.57 -12.05
CA TYR A 123 9.03 6.21 -13.37
C TYR A 123 9.84 5.14 -14.10
N HIS A 124 11.15 5.01 -13.85
CA HIS A 124 12.00 4.08 -14.57
C HIS A 124 13.04 3.43 -13.66
N TYR A 125 13.33 2.18 -13.95
CA TYR A 125 14.39 1.40 -13.35
C TYR A 125 15.77 1.84 -13.88
N LEU A 126 16.45 2.68 -13.10
CA LEU A 126 17.73 3.31 -13.45
C LEU A 126 18.87 2.90 -12.50
N ALA A 127 18.91 1.63 -12.09
CA ALA A 127 19.88 1.11 -11.11
C ALA A 127 21.35 1.32 -11.51
N GLU A 128 21.67 1.27 -12.80
CA GLU A 128 23.03 1.51 -13.32
C GLU A 128 23.57 2.88 -12.89
N GLY A 129 22.71 3.89 -12.83
CA GLY A 129 23.09 5.25 -12.42
C GLY A 129 23.43 5.38 -10.94
N LEU A 130 23.09 4.38 -10.11
CA LEU A 130 23.35 4.39 -8.67
C LEU A 130 24.65 3.65 -8.29
N TYR A 131 25.23 2.90 -9.23
CA TYR A 131 26.38 2.04 -8.97
C TYR A 131 27.56 2.83 -8.40
N GLY A 132 28.06 2.41 -7.23
CA GLY A 132 29.18 3.06 -6.54
C GLY A 132 28.86 4.40 -5.86
N GLN A 133 27.62 4.87 -5.92
CA GLN A 133 27.21 6.17 -5.36
C GLN A 133 26.21 6.07 -4.20
N VAL A 134 25.64 4.88 -3.95
CA VAL A 134 24.61 4.62 -2.95
C VAL A 134 25.00 5.14 -1.56
N GLU A 135 26.16 4.77 -1.01
CA GLU A 135 26.57 5.19 0.33
C GLU A 135 26.69 6.72 0.46
N GLY A 136 27.24 7.37 -0.57
CA GLY A 136 27.35 8.83 -0.65
C GLY A 136 25.97 9.50 -0.69
N LEU A 137 25.05 8.95 -1.48
CA LEU A 137 23.67 9.41 -1.60
C LEU A 137 22.91 9.25 -0.28
N LEU A 138 22.97 8.07 0.36
CA LEU A 138 22.34 7.82 1.66
C LEU A 138 22.89 8.75 2.74
N THR A 139 24.19 9.06 2.71
CA THR A 139 24.80 10.07 3.59
C THR A 139 24.24 11.47 3.31
N ALA A 140 24.08 11.85 2.04
CA ALA A 140 23.51 13.14 1.66
C ALA A 140 22.04 13.26 2.10
N PHE A 141 21.21 12.25 1.82
CA PHE A 141 19.81 12.19 2.23
C PHE A 141 19.67 12.22 3.75
N SER A 142 20.49 11.44 4.45
CA SER A 142 20.53 11.43 5.91
C SER A 142 20.81 12.81 6.50
N ARG A 143 21.64 13.63 5.84
CA ARG A 143 21.90 15.01 6.30
C ARG A 143 20.72 15.93 6.06
N SER A 144 19.94 15.75 4.99
CA SER A 144 18.73 16.54 4.75
C SER A 144 17.62 16.16 5.73
N ILE A 145 17.42 14.86 5.98
CA ILE A 145 16.47 14.35 6.99
C ILE A 145 16.86 14.85 8.39
N LYS A 146 18.14 14.75 8.78
CA LYS A 146 18.61 15.20 10.11
C LYS A 146 18.46 16.70 10.34
N ALA A 147 18.53 17.50 9.28
CA ALA A 147 18.50 18.95 9.40
C ALA A 147 17.09 19.48 9.69
N GLU A 148 16.04 18.78 9.20
CA GLU A 148 14.63 19.17 9.31
C GLU A 148 14.36 20.67 9.03
N THR A 149 15.18 21.31 8.19
CA THR A 149 15.06 22.75 7.91
C THR A 149 13.82 23.08 7.09
N ASN A 150 13.36 22.12 6.29
CA ASN A 150 12.15 22.21 5.50
C ASN A 150 11.50 20.82 5.45
N GLU A 151 10.21 20.76 5.73
CA GLU A 151 9.40 19.54 5.68
C GLU A 151 9.42 18.91 4.27
N THR A 152 9.34 19.73 3.21
CA THR A 152 9.36 19.22 1.83
C THR A 152 10.70 18.58 1.48
N GLU A 153 11.83 19.21 1.86
CA GLU A 153 13.18 18.66 1.67
C GLU A 153 13.33 17.33 2.43
N SER A 154 12.81 17.27 3.66
CA SER A 154 12.90 16.09 4.52
C SER A 154 12.07 14.93 3.96
N GLY A 155 10.83 15.21 3.54
CA GLY A 155 9.95 14.23 2.88
C GLY A 155 10.53 13.71 1.56
N LEU A 156 11.08 14.60 0.72
CA LEU A 156 11.75 14.20 -0.51
C LEU A 156 13.00 13.35 -0.24
N ALA A 157 13.78 13.67 0.79
CA ALA A 157 14.95 12.88 1.17
C ALA A 157 14.55 11.49 1.71
N LEU A 158 13.49 11.38 2.52
CA LEU A 158 12.93 10.10 2.96
C LEU A 158 12.43 9.25 1.78
N ARG A 159 11.73 9.88 0.82
CA ARG A 159 11.31 9.22 -0.42
C ARG A 159 12.49 8.79 -1.27
N ALA A 160 13.54 9.61 -1.35
CA ALA A 160 14.77 9.26 -2.08
C ALA A 160 15.44 8.01 -1.49
N VAL A 161 15.52 7.90 -0.15
CA VAL A 161 16.03 6.68 0.53
C VAL A 161 15.20 5.45 0.16
N ALA A 162 13.86 5.55 0.20
CA ALA A 162 12.97 4.46 -0.19
C ALA A 162 13.14 4.06 -1.67
N LEU A 163 13.24 5.03 -2.57
CA LEU A 163 13.48 4.80 -3.99
C LEU A 163 14.84 4.17 -4.27
N THR A 164 15.88 4.57 -3.54
CA THR A 164 17.19 3.89 -3.60
C THR A 164 17.05 2.43 -3.19
N ALA A 165 16.32 2.15 -2.10
CA ALA A 165 16.15 0.80 -1.57
C ALA A 165 15.46 -0.14 -2.56
N ILE A 166 14.36 0.29 -3.20
CA ILE A 166 13.60 -0.54 -4.17
C ILE A 166 14.28 -0.62 -5.56
N THR A 167 15.20 0.29 -5.87
CA THR A 167 15.87 0.35 -7.18
C THR A 167 17.21 -0.38 -7.16
N TYR A 168 17.94 -0.36 -6.04
CA TYR A 168 19.28 -0.92 -5.96
C TYR A 168 19.39 -1.89 -4.79
N SER A 169 19.61 -3.16 -5.12
CA SER A 169 19.84 -4.21 -4.12
C SER A 169 21.19 -4.00 -3.42
N ALA A 170 21.12 -3.44 -2.22
CA ALA A 170 22.27 -3.26 -1.33
C ALA A 170 21.90 -3.83 0.04
N SER A 171 22.57 -4.92 0.44
CA SER A 171 22.27 -5.64 1.68
C SER A 171 22.57 -4.85 2.96
N SER A 172 23.40 -3.81 2.88
CA SER A 172 23.73 -2.94 4.01
C SER A 172 22.91 -1.66 4.05
N LEU A 173 21.96 -1.47 3.12
CA LEU A 173 21.21 -0.22 3.01
C LEU A 173 20.38 0.04 4.26
N TYR A 174 19.66 -0.97 4.73
CA TYR A 174 18.83 -0.87 5.94
C TYR A 174 19.69 -0.49 7.15
N GLU A 175 20.78 -1.21 7.40
CA GLU A 175 21.69 -0.95 8.53
C GLU A 175 22.17 0.50 8.59
N MET A 176 22.49 1.11 7.43
CA MET A 176 22.95 2.49 7.35
C MET A 176 21.88 3.53 7.73
N VAL A 177 20.61 3.28 7.40
CA VAL A 177 19.53 4.27 7.57
C VAL A 177 18.63 4.01 8.77
N ALA A 178 18.59 2.78 9.28
CA ALA A 178 17.67 2.36 10.34
C ALA A 178 17.76 3.21 11.62
N PRO A 179 18.95 3.55 12.16
CA PRO A 179 19.03 4.40 13.36
C PRO A 179 18.46 5.80 13.13
N LEU A 180 18.64 6.35 11.92
CA LEU A 180 18.09 7.66 11.58
C LEU A 180 16.58 7.59 11.44
N LEU A 181 16.05 6.62 10.71
CA LEU A 181 14.62 6.48 10.47
C LEU A 181 13.85 6.24 11.77
N LYS A 182 14.30 5.31 12.63
CA LYS A 182 13.70 5.06 13.96
C LYS A 182 13.65 6.34 14.81
N ARG A 183 14.73 7.12 14.79
CA ARG A 183 14.79 8.42 15.48
C ARG A 183 13.86 9.46 14.86
N THR A 184 13.78 9.55 13.53
CA THR A 184 12.85 10.48 12.85
C THR A 184 11.40 10.15 13.18
N ILE A 185 11.03 8.87 13.23
CA ILE A 185 9.68 8.44 13.62
C ILE A 185 9.37 8.85 15.07
N SER A 186 10.32 8.64 15.99
CA SER A 186 10.12 8.90 17.41
C SER A 186 10.16 10.40 17.77
N ASP A 187 11.14 11.14 17.22
CA ASP A 187 11.53 12.46 17.74
C ASP A 187 11.14 13.64 16.85
N SER A 188 10.85 13.41 15.57
CA SER A 188 10.51 14.51 14.64
C SER A 188 9.29 15.27 15.14
N GLN A 189 9.26 16.59 14.94
CA GLN A 189 8.11 17.43 15.32
C GLN A 189 7.08 17.56 14.19
N SER A 190 7.44 17.11 12.98
CA SER A 190 6.55 17.11 11.81
C SER A 190 5.83 15.76 11.71
N LEU A 191 4.51 15.75 11.92
CA LEU A 191 3.68 14.54 11.78
C LEU A 191 3.73 13.97 10.34
N PRO A 192 3.69 14.78 9.26
CA PRO A 192 3.90 14.28 7.91
C PRO A 192 5.27 13.62 7.71
N THR A 193 6.31 14.15 8.36
CA THR A 193 7.66 13.56 8.32
C THR A 193 7.69 12.22 9.05
N LYS A 194 7.03 12.09 10.22
CA LYS A 194 6.88 10.80 10.92
C LYS A 194 6.20 9.76 10.04
N ALA A 195 5.04 10.09 9.47
CA ALA A 195 4.28 9.18 8.61
C ALA A 195 5.12 8.75 7.38
N THR A 196 5.80 9.69 6.73
CA THR A 196 6.69 9.39 5.60
C THR A 196 7.86 8.49 6.02
N ALA A 197 8.44 8.73 7.21
CA ALA A 197 9.54 7.92 7.72
C ALA A 197 9.11 6.48 8.05
N ILE A 198 7.89 6.27 8.54
CA ILE A 198 7.30 4.93 8.75
C ILE A 198 7.25 4.16 7.42
N TYR A 199 6.70 4.77 6.36
CA TYR A 199 6.67 4.13 5.04
C TYR A 199 8.07 3.86 4.47
N THR A 200 8.97 4.83 4.56
CA THR A 200 10.37 4.66 4.11
C THR A 200 11.04 3.50 4.84
N LEU A 201 10.82 3.37 6.14
CA LEU A 201 11.38 2.28 6.94
C LEU A 201 10.84 0.92 6.50
N GLY A 202 9.54 0.80 6.22
CA GLY A 202 8.95 -0.42 5.67
C GLY A 202 9.59 -0.85 4.36
N ILE A 203 9.80 0.09 3.43
CA ILE A 203 10.49 -0.17 2.16
C ILE A 203 11.94 -0.57 2.39
N CYS A 204 12.66 0.10 3.30
CA CYS A 204 14.05 -0.24 3.62
C CYS A 204 14.19 -1.60 4.30
N LEU A 205 13.25 -2.02 5.15
CA LEU A 205 13.25 -3.36 5.73
C LEU A 205 13.11 -4.43 4.64
N THR A 206 12.11 -4.30 3.77
CA THR A 206 11.83 -5.29 2.72
C THR A 206 12.90 -5.33 1.63
N PHE A 207 13.45 -4.18 1.22
CA PHE A 207 14.33 -4.09 0.05
C PHE A 207 15.77 -3.70 0.36
N GLY A 208 16.07 -3.33 1.61
CA GLY A 208 17.39 -2.86 2.05
C GLY A 208 18.24 -3.91 2.78
N GLY A 209 17.82 -5.18 2.76
CA GLY A 209 18.59 -6.31 3.29
C GLY A 209 18.41 -6.59 4.77
N ALA A 210 17.28 -6.22 5.37
CA ALA A 210 17.00 -6.54 6.76
C ALA A 210 16.71 -8.05 6.96
N GLY A 211 17.02 -8.54 8.15
CA GLY A 211 16.65 -9.90 8.58
C GLY A 211 15.21 -9.97 9.09
N GLU A 212 14.66 -11.18 9.17
CA GLU A 212 13.29 -11.43 9.68
C GLU A 212 13.12 -10.95 11.13
N ASP A 213 14.11 -11.17 12.00
CA ASP A 213 14.11 -10.66 13.38
C ASP A 213 13.93 -9.13 13.43
N GLU A 214 14.59 -8.40 12.52
CA GLU A 214 14.49 -6.93 12.47
C GLU A 214 13.12 -6.47 11.95
N ILE A 215 12.49 -7.28 11.10
CA ILE A 215 11.13 -7.06 10.60
C ILE A 215 10.12 -7.28 11.75
N MET A 216 10.24 -8.37 12.51
CA MET A 216 9.37 -8.68 13.65
C MET A 216 9.50 -7.63 14.78
N ASP A 217 10.73 -7.21 15.10
CA ASP A 217 10.98 -6.10 16.02
C ASP A 217 10.29 -4.81 15.56
N MET A 218 10.30 -4.53 14.26
CA MET A 218 9.61 -3.37 13.71
C MET A 218 8.08 -3.53 13.76
N MET A 219 7.55 -4.71 13.45
CA MET A 219 6.12 -4.98 13.55
C MET A 219 5.61 -4.72 14.97
N THR A 220 6.36 -5.15 15.99
CA THR A 220 6.07 -4.84 17.40
C THR A 220 6.05 -3.33 17.67
N PHE A 221 7.06 -2.60 17.18
CA PHE A 221 7.11 -1.14 17.33
C PHE A 221 5.94 -0.42 16.64
N LEU A 222 5.52 -0.88 15.45
CA LEU A 222 4.37 -0.33 14.74
C LEU A 222 3.06 -0.64 15.47
N LEU A 223 2.95 -1.82 16.09
CA LEU A 223 1.78 -2.20 16.87
C LEU A 223 1.59 -1.29 18.08
N GLU A 224 2.67 -0.89 18.77
CA GLU A 224 2.64 0.09 19.86
C GLU A 224 2.11 1.47 19.38
N ILE A 225 2.49 1.90 18.16
CA ILE A 225 1.95 3.13 17.56
C ILE A 225 0.45 2.99 17.34
N VAL A 226 -0.01 1.84 16.84
CA VAL A 226 -1.43 1.58 16.56
C VAL A 226 -2.24 1.50 17.85
N GLN A 227 -1.81 0.74 18.85
CA GLN A 227 -2.51 0.58 20.13
C GLN A 227 -2.64 1.89 20.92
N SER A 228 -1.70 2.80 20.73
CA SER A 228 -1.64 4.09 21.43
C SER A 228 -2.26 5.24 20.65
N ASP A 229 -2.91 4.98 19.51
CA ASP A 229 -3.42 6.00 18.58
C ASP A 229 -2.35 7.06 18.24
N GLY A 230 -1.11 6.62 18.06
CA GLY A 230 0.04 7.47 17.74
C GLY A 230 0.72 8.16 18.93
N SER A 231 0.13 8.15 20.13
CA SER A 231 0.68 8.83 21.31
C SER A 231 2.04 8.27 21.76
N PHE A 232 2.33 6.99 21.50
CA PHE A 232 3.63 6.37 21.78
C PHE A 232 4.83 7.11 21.16
N ILE A 233 4.62 7.76 20.01
CA ILE A 233 5.64 8.57 19.32
C ILE A 233 5.29 10.06 19.29
N SER A 234 4.48 10.55 20.24
CA SER A 234 4.02 11.95 20.31
C SER A 234 3.28 12.41 19.05
N ALA A 235 2.44 11.54 18.48
CA ALA A 235 1.60 11.81 17.33
C ALA A 235 0.11 11.53 17.67
N ASP A 236 -0.33 11.99 18.85
CA ASP A 236 -1.65 11.73 19.41
C ASP A 236 -2.78 11.99 18.40
N ASP A 237 -3.65 10.97 18.23
CA ASP A 237 -4.82 10.98 17.35
C ASP A 237 -4.51 11.38 15.88
N ASN A 238 -3.27 11.19 15.43
CA ASN A 238 -2.90 11.54 14.06
C ASN A 238 -3.21 10.40 13.08
N VAL A 239 -4.27 10.59 12.31
CA VAL A 239 -4.75 9.63 11.30
C VAL A 239 -3.65 9.19 10.33
N ASP A 240 -2.85 10.12 9.80
CA ASP A 240 -1.86 9.78 8.76
C ASP A 240 -0.72 8.93 9.33
N VAL A 241 -0.34 9.14 10.58
CA VAL A 241 0.67 8.33 11.30
C VAL A 241 0.13 6.94 11.63
N VAL A 242 -1.09 6.83 12.16
CA VAL A 242 -1.71 5.54 12.49
C VAL A 242 -1.96 4.72 11.23
N ALA A 243 -2.48 5.33 10.16
CA ALA A 243 -2.63 4.67 8.86
C ALA A 243 -1.26 4.23 8.29
N ALA A 244 -0.21 5.04 8.44
CA ALA A 244 1.13 4.65 8.04
C ALA A 244 1.65 3.44 8.81
N ALA A 245 1.38 3.35 10.11
CA ALA A 245 1.74 2.21 10.92
C ALA A 245 0.99 0.95 10.51
N LEU A 246 -0.34 1.02 10.32
CA LEU A 246 -1.18 -0.10 9.87
C LEU A 246 -0.76 -0.62 8.48
N HIS A 247 -0.56 0.27 7.52
CA HIS A 247 -0.15 -0.14 6.17
C HIS A 247 1.26 -0.74 6.15
N THR A 248 2.18 -0.17 6.94
CA THR A 248 3.54 -0.71 7.04
C THR A 248 3.54 -2.05 7.77
N TYR A 249 2.75 -2.22 8.83
CA TYR A 249 2.59 -3.50 9.52
C TYR A 249 2.13 -4.58 8.55
N GLY A 250 1.04 -4.34 7.82
CA GLY A 250 0.49 -5.31 6.88
C GLY A 250 1.46 -5.66 5.76
N PHE A 251 2.23 -4.68 5.27
CA PHE A 251 3.28 -4.91 4.29
C PHE A 251 4.41 -5.79 4.85
N LEU A 252 4.89 -5.52 6.06
CA LEU A 252 5.94 -6.30 6.72
C LEU A 252 5.49 -7.71 7.10
N ALA A 253 4.23 -7.87 7.55
CA ALA A 253 3.64 -9.18 7.84
C ALA A 253 3.60 -10.09 6.61
N THR A 254 3.65 -9.54 5.39
CA THR A 254 3.80 -10.36 4.17
C THR A 254 5.21 -10.93 3.97
N GLN A 255 6.21 -10.42 4.70
CA GLN A 255 7.61 -10.86 4.62
C GLN A 255 7.94 -11.92 5.67
N VAL A 256 7.11 -12.04 6.72
CA VAL A 256 7.23 -13.06 7.76
C VAL A 256 6.38 -14.26 7.37
N GLU A 257 6.94 -15.46 7.43
CA GLU A 257 6.23 -16.69 7.05
C GLU A 257 5.20 -17.07 8.11
N ASP A 258 5.66 -17.21 9.35
CA ASP A 258 4.85 -17.54 10.52
C ASP A 258 4.61 -16.31 11.40
N VAL A 259 3.33 -16.02 11.65
CA VAL A 259 2.89 -14.90 12.49
C VAL A 259 1.93 -15.37 13.59
N GLU A 260 1.97 -16.66 13.94
CA GLU A 260 1.08 -17.25 14.95
C GLU A 260 1.18 -16.51 16.29
N HIS A 261 2.39 -16.22 16.75
CA HIS A 261 2.63 -15.60 18.05
C HIS A 261 2.21 -14.12 18.10
N GLU A 262 2.27 -13.43 16.97
CA GLU A 262 1.94 -12.01 16.84
C GLU A 262 0.45 -11.80 16.58
N SER A 263 -0.23 -12.78 15.97
CA SER A 263 -1.58 -12.62 15.44
C SER A 263 -2.61 -12.23 16.50
N GLU A 264 -2.56 -12.86 17.67
CA GLU A 264 -3.53 -12.63 18.76
C GLU A 264 -3.53 -11.16 19.21
N ASP A 265 -2.35 -10.64 19.58
CA ASP A 265 -2.19 -9.26 20.05
C ASP A 265 -2.41 -8.24 18.92
N ALA A 266 -2.02 -8.59 17.70
CA ALA A 266 -2.22 -7.74 16.53
C ALA A 266 -3.71 -7.60 16.16
N VAL A 267 -4.45 -8.72 16.10
CA VAL A 267 -5.89 -8.68 15.82
C VAL A 267 -6.63 -7.92 16.91
N ALA A 268 -6.27 -8.10 18.19
CA ALA A 268 -6.87 -7.32 19.28
C ALA A 268 -6.70 -5.81 19.06
N ALA A 269 -5.47 -5.35 18.74
CA ALA A 269 -5.21 -3.95 18.47
C ALA A 269 -5.96 -3.42 17.25
N PHE A 270 -6.00 -4.19 16.15
CA PHE A 270 -6.72 -3.79 14.94
C PHE A 270 -8.24 -3.78 15.14
N LEU A 271 -8.77 -4.65 16.00
CA LEU A 271 -10.18 -4.70 16.34
C LEU A 271 -10.66 -3.45 17.09
N ASP A 272 -9.79 -2.84 17.90
CA ASP A 272 -10.04 -1.54 18.53
C ASP A 272 -10.03 -0.41 17.49
N GLN A 273 -9.13 -0.47 16.51
CA GLN A 273 -9.06 0.51 15.41
C GLN A 273 -10.24 0.46 14.44
N LEU A 274 -11.04 -0.60 14.43
CA LEU A 274 -12.32 -0.64 13.69
C LEU A 274 -13.32 0.40 14.21
N ASP A 275 -13.18 0.85 15.47
CA ASP A 275 -14.02 1.88 16.07
C ASP A 275 -13.48 3.31 15.85
N ALA A 276 -12.41 3.49 15.06
CA ALA A 276 -11.84 4.79 14.74
C ALA A 276 -12.82 5.69 13.94
N ASP A 277 -12.67 7.02 14.10
CA ASP A 277 -13.51 8.00 13.40
C ASP A 277 -13.18 8.13 11.89
N ASP A 278 -11.96 7.78 11.49
CA ASP A 278 -11.48 7.90 10.12
C ASP A 278 -11.55 6.56 9.37
N VAL A 279 -12.23 6.56 8.22
CA VAL A 279 -12.43 5.38 7.38
C VAL A 279 -11.12 4.77 6.88
N ARG A 280 -10.05 5.55 6.70
CA ARG A 280 -8.76 5.03 6.24
C ARG A 280 -8.13 4.14 7.31
N VAL A 281 -8.23 4.53 8.59
CA VAL A 281 -7.74 3.73 9.72
C VAL A 281 -8.58 2.47 9.87
N GLN A 282 -9.91 2.59 9.84
CA GLN A 282 -10.80 1.44 9.91
C GLN A 282 -10.49 0.41 8.83
N ILE A 283 -10.36 0.85 7.58
CA ILE A 283 -10.07 -0.03 6.45
C ILE A 283 -8.69 -0.65 6.61
N ALA A 284 -7.65 0.13 6.86
CA ALA A 284 -6.29 -0.40 7.02
C ALA A 284 -6.21 -1.46 8.14
N ALA A 285 -6.92 -1.26 9.25
CA ALA A 285 -7.03 -2.24 10.33
C ALA A 285 -7.75 -3.52 9.87
N GLY A 286 -8.90 -3.39 9.19
CA GLY A 286 -9.64 -4.52 8.68
C GLY A 286 -8.89 -5.33 7.61
N GLU A 287 -8.11 -4.67 6.74
CA GLU A 287 -7.23 -5.34 5.76
C GLU A 287 -6.13 -6.15 6.45
N ASN A 288 -5.57 -5.64 7.55
CA ASN A 288 -4.59 -6.37 8.37
C ASN A 288 -5.21 -7.59 9.06
N ILE A 289 -6.41 -7.45 9.62
CA ILE A 289 -7.15 -8.59 10.18
C ILE A 289 -7.36 -9.66 9.10
N ALA A 290 -7.82 -9.28 7.91
CA ALA A 290 -8.04 -10.22 6.82
C ALA A 290 -6.73 -10.91 6.37
N LEU A 291 -5.61 -10.19 6.34
CA LEU A 291 -4.28 -10.77 6.08
C LEU A 291 -3.90 -11.82 7.13
N LEU A 292 -4.08 -11.55 8.42
CA LEU A 292 -3.71 -12.48 9.49
C LEU A 292 -4.59 -13.75 9.47
N TYR A 293 -5.89 -13.60 9.19
CA TYR A 293 -6.77 -14.75 8.95
C TYR A 293 -6.35 -15.54 7.69
N GLU A 294 -5.97 -14.87 6.59
CA GLU A 294 -5.43 -15.55 5.40
C GLU A 294 -4.14 -16.32 5.73
N LYS A 295 -3.24 -15.72 6.52
CA LYS A 295 -1.96 -16.33 6.92
C LYS A 295 -2.10 -17.47 7.93
N SER A 296 -3.24 -17.60 8.61
CA SER A 296 -3.48 -18.74 9.51
C SER A 296 -3.76 -20.05 8.75
N TYR A 297 -3.71 -20.01 7.41
CA TYR A 297 -3.83 -21.15 6.52
C TYR A 297 -2.64 -21.18 5.56
N THR A 298 -2.02 -22.35 5.38
CA THR A 298 -0.96 -22.55 4.39
C THR A 298 -1.25 -23.78 3.53
N GLU A 299 -0.49 -23.94 2.45
CA GLU A 299 -0.58 -25.11 1.58
C GLU A 299 -0.28 -26.39 2.38
N ARG A 300 -0.98 -27.49 2.05
CA ARG A 300 -0.73 -28.79 2.67
C ARG A 300 0.67 -29.29 2.31
N GLU A 301 1.44 -29.66 3.32
CA GLU A 301 2.77 -30.25 3.17
C GLU A 301 2.69 -31.80 3.23
N GLU A 302 3.73 -32.50 2.75
CA GLU A 302 3.76 -33.98 2.74
C GLU A 302 3.67 -34.59 4.16
N ASP A 303 4.11 -33.84 5.17
CA ASP A 303 4.10 -34.23 6.58
C ASP A 303 2.78 -33.90 7.30
N ASP A 304 1.86 -33.16 6.65
CA ASP A 304 0.51 -33.00 7.15
C ASP A 304 -0.20 -34.34 7.00
N SER A 305 -0.30 -35.08 8.11
CA SER A 305 -1.07 -36.33 8.14
C SER A 305 -2.45 -36.09 7.54
N ASP A 306 -2.98 -37.08 6.81
CA ASP A 306 -4.38 -37.15 6.39
C ASP A 306 -5.28 -37.28 7.63
N SER A 307 -5.28 -36.25 8.47
CA SER A 307 -6.12 -36.12 9.65
C SER A 307 -7.49 -35.63 9.20
N SER A 308 -8.13 -36.42 8.35
CA SER A 308 -9.56 -36.29 8.05
C SER A 308 -10.43 -37.10 9.02
N GLU A 309 -9.91 -37.51 10.18
CA GLU A 309 -10.65 -38.41 11.10
C GLU A 309 -10.76 -37.98 12.58
N ASP A 310 -10.17 -36.87 13.06
CA ASP A 310 -10.18 -36.56 14.50
C ASP A 310 -10.61 -35.13 14.86
N ASP A 311 -11.85 -34.73 14.54
CA ASP A 311 -12.49 -33.57 15.21
C ASP A 311 -14.03 -33.69 15.31
N PHE A 312 -14.56 -34.91 15.39
CA PHE A 312 -15.98 -35.17 15.70
C PHE A 312 -16.14 -36.10 16.90
N GLU A 313 -15.72 -35.66 18.10
CA GLU A 313 -16.20 -36.24 19.36
C GLU A 313 -16.52 -35.11 20.37
N ASP A 314 -17.76 -34.60 20.33
CA ASP A 314 -18.75 -34.67 21.42
C ASP A 314 -19.81 -33.57 21.26
N GLY A 315 -21.04 -33.98 20.92
CA GLY A 315 -22.18 -33.06 20.77
C GLY A 315 -23.42 -33.75 20.20
N ASP A 316 -23.97 -34.68 20.97
CA ASP A 316 -25.23 -35.40 20.73
C ASP A 316 -26.40 -34.43 20.37
N GLY A 317 -27.02 -34.59 19.19
CA GLY A 317 -28.32 -33.96 18.88
C GLY A 317 -28.59 -33.50 17.43
N ASP A 318 -29.27 -34.37 16.67
CA ASP A 318 -30.15 -34.07 15.53
C ASP A 318 -29.57 -33.51 14.20
N ASN A 319 -29.44 -34.45 13.24
CA ASN A 319 -29.81 -34.34 11.82
C ASN A 319 -29.95 -32.92 11.22
N ASP A 320 -28.91 -32.45 10.53
CA ASP A 320 -29.12 -31.69 9.30
C ASP A 320 -28.08 -32.07 8.23
N GLN A 321 -28.59 -32.34 7.03
CA GLN A 321 -27.82 -32.69 5.86
C GLN A 321 -27.24 -31.41 5.25
N SER A 322 -25.94 -31.16 5.41
CA SER A 322 -25.23 -30.18 4.58
C SER A 322 -23.88 -30.71 4.14
N SER A 323 -23.85 -31.23 2.92
CA SER A 323 -22.75 -31.18 1.96
C SER A 323 -21.33 -31.10 2.53
N ASP A 324 -20.70 -32.26 2.76
CA ASP A 324 -19.25 -32.41 2.66
C ASP A 324 -18.82 -32.10 1.22
N GLU A 325 -18.73 -30.82 0.89
CA GLU A 325 -17.90 -30.37 -0.22
C GLU A 325 -16.46 -30.71 0.16
N ARG A 326 -15.92 -31.77 -0.44
CA ARG A 326 -14.49 -32.09 -0.38
C ARG A 326 -13.71 -30.79 -0.59
N ASP A 327 -13.02 -30.35 0.44
CA ASP A 327 -12.28 -29.11 0.48
C ASP A 327 -11.08 -29.17 -0.49
N ASP A 328 -11.34 -28.76 -1.73
CA ASP A 328 -10.38 -28.77 -2.86
C ASP A 328 -9.44 -27.55 -2.82
N SER A 329 -9.42 -26.78 -1.72
CA SER A 329 -8.55 -25.61 -1.60
C SER A 329 -7.07 -25.98 -1.45
N GLY A 330 -6.78 -27.19 -0.95
CA GLY A 330 -5.43 -27.63 -0.61
C GLY A 330 -4.81 -26.86 0.57
N LEU A 331 -5.58 -26.05 1.30
CA LEU A 331 -5.12 -25.23 2.41
C LEU A 331 -5.50 -25.85 3.76
N VAL A 332 -4.54 -25.93 4.67
CA VAL A 332 -4.69 -26.45 6.03
C VAL A 332 -4.62 -25.31 7.04
N LYS A 333 -5.48 -25.35 8.06
CA LYS A 333 -5.45 -24.40 9.17
C LYS A 333 -4.24 -24.68 10.06
N ARG A 334 -3.40 -23.68 10.30
CA ARG A 334 -2.20 -23.80 11.15
C ARG A 334 -2.46 -23.36 12.58
N TYR A 335 -3.16 -22.24 12.75
CA TYR A 335 -3.48 -21.67 14.05
C TYR A 335 -4.81 -20.89 13.99
N ASN A 336 -5.26 -20.42 15.16
CA ASN A 336 -6.36 -19.46 15.25
C ASN A 336 -5.77 -18.06 15.31
N ALA A 337 -6.05 -17.21 14.31
CA ALA A 337 -5.54 -15.83 14.29
C ALA A 337 -6.04 -14.97 15.47
N TYR A 338 -7.20 -15.31 16.03
CA TYR A 338 -7.73 -14.66 17.23
C TYR A 338 -8.68 -15.59 17.98
N HIS A 339 -8.65 -15.58 19.32
CA HIS A 339 -9.50 -16.45 20.16
C HIS A 339 -11.02 -16.22 19.96
N ASN A 340 -11.44 -14.99 19.65
CA ASN A 340 -12.86 -14.63 19.52
C ASN A 340 -13.23 -14.19 18.09
N THR A 341 -13.15 -15.10 17.12
CA THR A 341 -13.52 -14.83 15.73
C THR A 341 -14.95 -14.30 15.55
N HIS A 342 -15.88 -14.68 16.42
CA HIS A 342 -17.26 -14.19 16.37
C HIS A 342 -17.35 -12.67 16.54
N GLU A 343 -16.62 -12.10 17.49
CA GLU A 343 -16.60 -10.65 17.71
C GLU A 343 -16.01 -9.91 16.51
N VAL A 344 -14.95 -10.46 15.91
CA VAL A 344 -14.34 -9.90 14.69
C VAL A 344 -15.35 -9.88 13.55
N LEU A 345 -16.08 -10.98 13.33
CA LEU A 345 -17.13 -11.07 12.32
C LEU A 345 -18.28 -10.09 12.58
N GLU A 346 -18.75 -9.99 13.83
CA GLU A 346 -19.82 -9.06 14.20
C GLU A 346 -19.44 -7.60 13.89
N LYS A 347 -18.25 -7.16 14.32
CA LYS A 347 -17.78 -5.79 14.05
C LYS A 347 -17.60 -5.52 12.55
N THR A 348 -16.98 -6.45 11.82
CA THR A 348 -16.73 -6.27 10.39
C THR A 348 -18.01 -6.27 9.55
N GLN A 349 -19.00 -7.13 9.88
CA GLN A 349 -20.33 -7.13 9.25
C GLN A 349 -21.13 -5.86 9.58
N ALA A 350 -21.01 -5.34 10.80
CA ALA A 350 -21.61 -4.06 11.18
C ALA A 350 -21.07 -2.90 10.32
N LEU A 351 -19.76 -2.87 10.06
CA LEU A 351 -19.14 -1.87 9.18
C LEU A 351 -19.50 -2.07 7.69
N ALA A 352 -19.67 -3.31 7.23
CA ALA A 352 -20.11 -3.62 5.87
C ALA A 352 -21.54 -3.12 5.57
N SER A 353 -22.38 -3.02 6.61
CA SER A 353 -23.80 -2.64 6.50
C SER A 353 -24.14 -1.28 7.12
N LEU A 354 -23.11 -0.48 7.45
CA LEU A 354 -23.23 0.72 8.27
C LEU A 354 -24.17 1.79 7.65
N SER A 355 -25.30 2.06 8.29
CA SER A 355 -26.23 3.11 7.83
C SER A 355 -25.91 4.47 8.47
N THR A 356 -24.75 5.06 8.18
CA THR A 356 -24.44 6.42 8.68
C THR A 356 -24.91 7.50 7.69
N LYS A 357 -25.54 8.54 8.24
CA LYS A 357 -25.94 9.78 7.52
C LYS A 357 -24.83 10.83 7.49
N ASN A 358 -23.82 10.71 8.36
CA ASN A 358 -22.74 11.69 8.52
C ASN A 358 -21.51 11.37 7.68
N LEU A 359 -21.42 10.17 7.10
CA LEU A 359 -20.30 9.77 6.27
C LEU A 359 -20.51 10.27 4.83
N ASN A 360 -19.45 10.76 4.18
CA ASN A 360 -19.52 11.13 2.78
C ASN A 360 -19.91 9.90 1.94
N ARG A 361 -20.70 10.11 0.87
CA ARG A 361 -21.19 9.03 0.00
C ARG A 361 -20.05 8.17 -0.54
N ARG A 362 -18.91 8.78 -0.82
CA ARG A 362 -17.74 8.09 -1.34
C ARG A 362 -17.12 7.17 -0.27
N ASP A 363 -16.77 7.73 0.88
CA ASP A 363 -16.18 6.98 2.00
C ASP A 363 -17.09 5.84 2.45
N LYS A 364 -18.41 6.06 2.42
CA LYS A 364 -19.39 5.01 2.71
C LYS A 364 -19.34 3.85 1.72
N LYS A 365 -19.31 4.15 0.42
CA LYS A 365 -19.23 3.11 -0.63
C LYS A 365 -17.98 2.26 -0.43
N VAL A 366 -16.87 2.96 -0.21
CA VAL A 366 -15.54 2.43 0.04
C VAL A 366 -15.52 1.52 1.27
N LEU A 367 -16.02 2.01 2.40
CA LEU A 367 -16.07 1.29 3.67
C LEU A 367 -16.88 0.01 3.51
N HIS A 368 -18.11 0.11 2.99
CA HIS A 368 -19.00 -1.04 2.83
C HIS A 368 -18.38 -2.11 1.95
N GLN A 369 -17.74 -1.69 0.86
CA GLN A 369 -17.16 -2.64 -0.06
C GLN A 369 -15.94 -3.33 0.56
N SER A 370 -15.06 -2.58 1.25
CA SER A 370 -13.88 -3.15 1.92
C SER A 370 -14.30 -4.13 2.98
N PHE A 371 -15.25 -3.74 3.85
CA PHE A 371 -15.70 -4.60 4.92
C PHE A 371 -16.53 -5.80 4.47
N ALA A 372 -17.20 -5.74 3.31
CA ALA A 372 -17.81 -6.92 2.73
C ALA A 372 -16.76 -7.96 2.31
N THR A 373 -15.69 -7.53 1.64
CA THR A 373 -14.57 -8.42 1.27
C THR A 373 -13.80 -8.93 2.49
N ILE A 374 -13.55 -8.08 3.48
CA ILE A 374 -12.89 -8.46 4.74
C ILE A 374 -13.71 -9.51 5.50
N ALA A 375 -15.02 -9.28 5.67
CA ALA A 375 -15.90 -10.23 6.36
C ALA A 375 -15.92 -11.59 5.65
N LEU A 376 -15.95 -11.62 4.32
CA LEU A 376 -15.88 -12.85 3.54
C LEU A 376 -14.57 -13.63 3.77
N THR A 377 -13.44 -12.93 3.89
CA THR A 377 -12.17 -13.58 4.22
C THR A 377 -12.18 -14.10 5.66
N ILE A 378 -12.70 -13.37 6.63
CA ILE A 378 -12.72 -13.83 8.03
C ILE A 378 -13.63 -15.07 8.17
N GLU A 379 -14.76 -15.10 7.47
CA GLU A 379 -15.68 -16.24 7.45
C GLU A 379 -15.07 -17.46 6.75
N ASN A 380 -14.33 -17.24 5.66
CA ASN A 380 -13.65 -18.30 4.92
C ASN A 380 -12.25 -17.86 4.45
N PRO A 381 -11.22 -18.01 5.31
CA PRO A 381 -9.89 -17.47 5.03
C PRO A 381 -9.20 -18.10 3.81
N LYS A 382 -9.57 -19.33 3.46
CA LYS A 382 -9.04 -20.06 2.30
C LYS A 382 -9.30 -19.35 0.97
N ARG A 383 -10.40 -18.58 0.89
CA ARG A 383 -10.79 -17.84 -0.33
C ARG A 383 -9.83 -16.70 -0.67
N GLY A 384 -9.12 -16.16 0.32
CA GLY A 384 -8.27 -14.97 0.18
C GLY A 384 -9.06 -13.73 -0.22
N LEU A 385 -8.46 -12.88 -1.06
CA LEU A 385 -9.05 -11.61 -1.48
C LEU A 385 -10.05 -11.82 -2.65
N GLN A 386 -11.34 -11.68 -2.36
CA GLN A 386 -12.43 -11.79 -3.35
C GLN A 386 -13.52 -10.75 -3.14
N SER A 387 -14.16 -10.34 -4.24
CA SER A 387 -15.38 -9.54 -4.17
C SER A 387 -16.59 -10.43 -3.85
N ASN A 388 -17.71 -9.82 -3.44
CA ASN A 388 -18.97 -10.51 -3.12
C ASN A 388 -19.51 -11.40 -4.26
N ASN A 389 -19.12 -11.12 -5.52
CA ASN A 389 -19.49 -11.93 -6.68
C ASN A 389 -18.48 -13.04 -7.02
N ALA A 390 -17.58 -13.38 -6.08
CA ALA A 390 -16.42 -14.26 -6.30
C ALA A 390 -15.47 -13.79 -7.41
N SER A 391 -15.57 -12.52 -7.84
CA SER A 391 -14.63 -11.96 -8.81
C SER A 391 -13.30 -11.65 -8.12
N LYS A 392 -12.21 -12.12 -8.76
CA LYS A 392 -10.84 -11.84 -8.34
C LYS A 392 -10.43 -10.44 -8.79
N MET A 393 -9.69 -9.73 -7.95
CA MET A 393 -9.16 -8.43 -8.33
C MET A 393 -8.08 -8.61 -9.41
N VAL A 394 -8.19 -7.81 -10.47
CA VAL A 394 -7.26 -7.85 -11.61
C VAL A 394 -6.79 -6.44 -11.91
N VAL A 395 -5.48 -6.26 -12.01
CA VAL A 395 -4.85 -5.04 -12.49
C VAL A 395 -4.51 -5.25 -13.96
N ARG A 396 -5.21 -4.53 -14.84
CA ARG A 396 -4.93 -4.55 -16.28
C ARG A 396 -3.76 -3.65 -16.59
N ILE A 397 -2.84 -4.14 -17.40
CA ILE A 397 -1.64 -3.44 -17.81
C ILE A 397 -1.67 -3.39 -19.33
N HIS A 398 -2.46 -2.44 -19.85
CA HIS A 398 -2.76 -2.24 -21.27
C HIS A 398 -2.69 -3.51 -22.14
N HIS A 399 -1.77 -3.53 -23.11
CA HIS A 399 -1.54 -4.63 -24.05
C HIS A 399 -0.55 -5.68 -23.51
N GLU A 400 -0.05 -5.48 -22.29
CA GLU A 400 1.03 -6.27 -21.72
C GLU A 400 0.54 -7.41 -20.82
N GLY A 401 -0.71 -7.34 -20.35
CA GLY A 401 -1.40 -8.44 -19.68
C GLY A 401 -2.24 -8.02 -18.48
N GLU A 402 -2.58 -9.01 -17.65
CA GLU A 402 -3.39 -8.86 -16.45
C GLU A 402 -2.63 -9.45 -15.24
N MET A 403 -2.51 -8.67 -14.16
CA MET A 403 -1.97 -9.12 -12.88
C MET A 403 -3.12 -9.46 -11.93
N ARG A 404 -3.17 -10.70 -11.46
CA ARG A 404 -4.21 -11.16 -10.52
C ARG A 404 -3.79 -10.91 -9.08
N VAL A 405 -4.62 -10.17 -8.35
CA VAL A 405 -4.46 -9.83 -6.94
C VAL A 405 -5.56 -10.56 -6.15
N ASP A 406 -5.41 -11.87 -5.99
CA ASP A 406 -6.43 -12.75 -5.39
C ASP A 406 -6.09 -13.21 -3.97
N LYS A 407 -5.07 -12.60 -3.36
CA LYS A 407 -4.63 -12.84 -2.00
C LYS A 407 -4.30 -11.51 -1.32
N TRP A 408 -4.51 -11.44 -0.01
CA TRP A 408 -4.25 -10.23 0.78
C TRP A 408 -2.78 -9.86 0.75
N TRP A 409 -1.86 -10.84 0.82
CA TRP A 409 -0.43 -10.53 0.73
C TRP A 409 -0.06 -9.84 -0.60
N LYS A 410 -0.69 -10.24 -1.72
CA LYS A 410 -0.47 -9.62 -3.05
C LYS A 410 -0.94 -8.17 -3.04
N PHE A 411 -2.10 -7.94 -2.43
CA PHE A 411 -2.68 -6.61 -2.31
C PHE A 411 -1.81 -5.69 -1.46
N MET A 412 -1.36 -6.15 -0.28
CA MET A 412 -0.51 -5.36 0.61
C MET A 412 0.82 -4.97 -0.05
N ARG A 413 1.49 -5.92 -0.71
CA ARG A 413 2.74 -5.66 -1.43
C ARG A 413 2.54 -4.70 -2.60
N LEU A 414 1.49 -4.91 -3.39
CA LEU A 414 1.15 -4.00 -4.49
C LEU A 414 0.84 -2.59 -3.99
N HIS A 415 0.07 -2.47 -2.91
CA HIS A 415 -0.28 -1.19 -2.31
C HIS A 415 0.96 -0.41 -1.87
N ALA A 416 1.88 -1.05 -1.13
CA ALA A 416 3.14 -0.44 -0.70
C ALA A 416 4.00 0.01 -1.89
N ILE A 417 4.16 -0.85 -2.91
CA ILE A 417 4.95 -0.52 -4.11
C ILE A 417 4.32 0.62 -4.91
N ARG A 418 2.99 0.64 -5.07
CA ARG A 418 2.28 1.72 -5.77
C ARG A 418 2.33 3.04 -5.03
N ARG A 419 2.29 3.03 -3.70
CA ARG A 419 2.49 4.25 -2.89
C ARG A 419 3.84 4.90 -3.19
N LEU A 420 4.87 4.08 -3.42
CA LEU A 420 6.20 4.56 -3.75
C LEU A 420 6.36 4.90 -5.23
N LEU A 421 6.00 4.01 -6.16
CA LEU A 421 6.29 4.13 -7.59
C LEU A 421 5.15 4.74 -8.43
N GLY A 422 3.97 4.96 -7.86
CA GLY A 422 2.80 5.41 -8.62
C GLY A 422 2.48 4.45 -9.76
N GLY A 423 2.27 4.99 -10.97
CA GLY A 423 2.14 4.20 -12.21
C GLY A 423 3.47 3.62 -12.73
N GLY A 424 4.61 4.16 -12.29
CA GLY A 424 5.94 3.74 -12.74
C GLY A 424 6.31 2.31 -12.32
N PHE A 425 5.57 1.68 -11.39
CA PHE A 425 5.77 0.27 -11.04
C PHE A 425 5.67 -0.66 -12.26
N VAL A 426 4.85 -0.29 -13.26
CA VAL A 426 4.72 -1.02 -14.52
C VAL A 426 6.06 -1.02 -15.27
N ASN A 427 6.64 0.16 -15.46
CA ASN A 427 7.95 0.30 -16.10
C ASN A 427 9.03 -0.47 -15.34
N HIS A 428 9.09 -0.35 -14.01
CA HIS A 428 10.03 -1.12 -13.20
C HIS A 428 9.87 -2.63 -13.38
N TYR A 429 8.64 -3.13 -13.48
CA TYR A 429 8.35 -4.53 -13.74
C TYR A 429 8.92 -4.98 -15.10
N PHE A 430 8.62 -4.24 -16.18
CA PHE A 430 9.06 -4.62 -17.55
C PHE A 430 10.54 -4.34 -17.84
N GLU A 431 11.13 -3.37 -17.15
CA GLU A 431 12.55 -3.05 -17.25
C GLU A 431 13.42 -4.02 -16.43
N GLY A 432 12.81 -4.96 -15.70
CA GLY A 432 13.51 -6.05 -15.03
C GLY A 432 14.01 -5.68 -13.63
N ASN A 433 13.33 -4.78 -12.92
CA ASN A 433 13.63 -4.54 -11.51
C ASN A 433 13.33 -5.80 -10.69
N LYS A 434 14.38 -6.54 -10.33
CA LYS A 434 14.26 -7.81 -9.60
C LYS A 434 13.45 -7.67 -8.30
N GLN A 435 13.64 -6.59 -7.54
CA GLN A 435 12.91 -6.40 -6.29
C GLN A 435 11.40 -6.23 -6.49
N VAL A 436 10.99 -5.56 -7.57
CA VAL A 436 9.57 -5.44 -7.93
C VAL A 436 9.02 -6.77 -8.47
N LEU A 437 9.80 -7.48 -9.28
CA LEU A 437 9.42 -8.79 -9.83
C LEU A 437 9.23 -9.85 -8.74
N ASP A 438 10.12 -9.88 -7.74
CA ASP A 438 10.06 -10.84 -6.63
C ASP A 438 8.93 -10.50 -5.64
N ALA A 439 8.57 -9.22 -5.52
CA ALA A 439 7.52 -8.76 -4.60
C ALA A 439 6.10 -8.83 -5.17
N LEU A 440 5.93 -8.73 -6.50
CA LEU A 440 4.63 -8.66 -7.16
C LEU A 440 4.22 -9.97 -7.85
N PRO A 441 2.90 -10.24 -8.00
CA PRO A 441 2.42 -11.37 -8.78
C PRO A 441 2.82 -11.27 -10.25
N LEU A 442 2.96 -12.43 -10.90
CA LEU A 442 3.24 -12.49 -12.33
C LEU A 442 2.11 -11.89 -13.17
N ILE A 443 2.48 -11.06 -14.14
CA ILE A 443 1.57 -10.56 -15.17
C ILE A 443 1.32 -11.68 -16.19
N MET A 444 0.05 -12.07 -16.34
CA MET A 444 -0.38 -13.09 -17.29
C MET A 444 -0.83 -12.44 -18.60
N ARG A 445 -0.30 -12.89 -19.74
CA ARG A 445 -0.80 -12.51 -21.06
C ARG A 445 -1.88 -13.47 -21.51
N ALA A 446 -2.93 -12.96 -22.15
CA ALA A 446 -3.90 -13.81 -22.83
C ALA A 446 -3.16 -14.64 -23.90
N THR A 447 -3.28 -15.97 -23.81
CA THR A 447 -2.70 -16.91 -24.77
C THR A 447 -3.28 -16.63 -26.16
N GLY A 448 -2.49 -16.02 -27.06
CA GLY A 448 -2.89 -15.76 -28.44
C GLY A 448 -2.60 -14.37 -28.99
N ALA A 449 -2.17 -13.40 -28.17
CA ALA A 449 -1.70 -12.10 -28.67
C ALA A 449 -0.20 -12.17 -29.02
N GLU A 450 0.17 -11.83 -30.26
CA GLU A 450 1.58 -11.75 -30.68
C GLU A 450 2.36 -10.82 -29.73
N GLY A 451 3.42 -11.34 -29.12
CA GLY A 451 4.25 -10.58 -28.19
C GLY A 451 4.88 -9.36 -28.85
N VAL A 452 4.76 -8.20 -28.22
CA VAL A 452 5.49 -7.00 -28.62
C VAL A 452 6.99 -7.29 -28.56
N ARG A 453 7.64 -7.21 -29.72
CA ARG A 453 9.10 -7.18 -29.83
C ARG A 453 9.59 -5.90 -29.18
N SER A 454 10.63 -5.99 -28.35
CA SER A 454 11.34 -4.85 -27.74
C SER A 454 11.40 -3.64 -28.70
N PRO A 455 11.08 -2.41 -28.22
CA PRO A 455 11.09 -1.20 -29.05
C PRO A 455 12.41 -0.98 -29.82
N ARG A 456 13.53 -1.55 -29.33
CA ARG A 456 14.83 -1.51 -30.00
C ARG A 456 14.88 -2.23 -31.36
N LYS A 457 14.00 -3.19 -31.64
CA LYS A 457 14.00 -3.93 -32.93
C LYS A 457 13.07 -3.34 -33.99
N ALA A 458 12.09 -2.51 -33.63
CA ALA A 458 11.15 -1.93 -34.60
C ALA A 458 11.79 -0.79 -35.42
N ALA A 459 12.74 -0.05 -34.84
CA ALA A 459 13.41 1.08 -35.52
C ALA A 459 14.37 0.65 -36.65
N GLY A 460 14.80 -0.62 -36.68
CA GLY A 460 15.73 -1.15 -37.70
C GLY A 460 15.06 -1.75 -38.94
N ALA A 461 13.77 -2.08 -38.88
CA ALA A 461 13.10 -2.87 -39.92
C ALA A 461 12.32 -2.03 -40.95
N ASN A 462 12.06 -0.74 -40.69
CA ASN A 462 11.21 0.10 -41.54
C ASN A 462 11.96 1.01 -42.53
N LYS A 463 13.24 0.76 -42.81
CA LYS A 463 14.03 1.51 -43.82
C LYS A 463 14.20 0.82 -45.18
N SER A 464 13.40 -0.20 -45.49
CA SER A 464 13.47 -0.89 -46.80
C SER A 464 12.12 -0.92 -47.53
N SER A 465 11.45 0.22 -47.66
CA SER A 465 10.29 0.34 -48.56
C SER A 465 9.86 1.80 -48.70
N LYS A 466 10.47 2.54 -49.64
CA LYS A 466 9.84 3.63 -50.43
C LYS A 466 10.91 4.31 -51.29
N GLY A 467 10.84 4.11 -52.60
CA GLY A 467 11.72 4.80 -53.54
C GLY A 467 11.72 4.24 -54.97
N LYS A 468 10.58 3.81 -55.52
CA LYS A 468 10.43 3.62 -56.97
C LYS A 468 9.78 4.87 -57.57
N TYR A 469 10.59 5.87 -57.91
CA TYR A 469 10.21 6.87 -58.90
C TYR A 469 10.92 6.52 -60.22
N ARG A 470 10.10 6.19 -61.22
CA ARG A 470 10.45 6.00 -62.63
C ARG A 470 11.12 7.28 -63.14
N ASN A 471 12.32 7.16 -63.67
CA ASN A 471 12.93 8.18 -64.51
C ASN A 471 12.94 7.62 -65.94
N ASP A 472 11.96 8.05 -66.74
CA ASP A 472 12.02 7.92 -68.19
C ASP A 472 13.08 8.89 -68.72
N ARG A 473 14.22 8.37 -69.17
CA ARG A 473 15.04 9.06 -70.17
C ARG A 473 15.52 8.09 -71.24
N ARG A 474 14.95 8.31 -72.41
CA ARG A 474 15.37 7.78 -73.70
C ARG A 474 16.68 8.47 -74.10
N PHE A 475 17.56 7.63 -74.61
CA PHE A 475 18.90 7.80 -75.16
C PHE A 475 19.22 8.97 -76.13
N VAL A 476 20.52 9.33 -76.12
CA VAL A 476 21.43 9.77 -77.20
C VAL A 476 21.44 11.23 -77.69
N SER A 477 22.69 11.76 -77.67
CA SER A 477 23.33 12.94 -78.30
C SER A 477 23.12 14.31 -77.67
#